data_AF-A0A1C5M3N1-F1
#
_entry.id   AF-A0A1C5M3N1-F1
#
_cell.length_a   1.000
_cell.length_b   1.000
_cell.length_c   1.000
_cell.angle_alpha   90.00
_cell.angle_beta   90.00
_cell.angle_gamma   90.00
#
_symmetry.space_group_name_H-M   'P 1'
#
loop_
_entity.id
_entity.type
_entity.pdbx_description
1 polymer ?
#
loop_
_entity_poly.entity_id
_entity_poly.type
_entity_poly.pdbx_seq_one_letter_code
_entity_poly.pdbx_strand_id
1 'polypeptide(L)'
;MDFTPTNFPTMGVSEKEFLDKMIELAKAGDDAMEHLKCVFYTWAVFYEADEETTSGIAEFLANAAGIEAKDTFIKNLTCIL
;
A
#
# COMPACT_ATOMS: atom_id res chain seq x y z
N MET A 1 16.28 -13.33 -25.50
CA MET A 1 15.79 -13.78 -24.19
C MET A 1 14.30 -13.51 -24.20
N ASP A 2 13.49 -14.56 -24.27
CA ASP A 2 12.04 -14.49 -24.28
C ASP A 2 11.57 -14.34 -22.83
N PHE A 3 11.53 -13.11 -22.34
CA PHE A 3 10.95 -12.80 -21.03
C PHE A 3 9.43 -12.80 -21.19
N THR A 4 8.85 -13.99 -21.21
CA THR A 4 7.43 -14.16 -20.90
C THR A 4 7.32 -14.16 -19.38
N PRO A 5 6.71 -13.15 -18.73
CA PRO A 5 6.56 -13.14 -17.28
C PRO A 5 5.34 -14.01 -16.92
N THR A 6 5.28 -15.26 -17.40
CA THR A 6 4.11 -16.11 -17.18
C THR A 6 4.17 -16.94 -15.91
N ASN A 7 5.26 -16.89 -15.13
CA ASN A 7 5.33 -17.50 -13.81
C ASN A 7 6.51 -16.90 -13.02
N PHE A 8 6.35 -15.71 -12.46
CA PHE A 8 6.93 -15.55 -11.12
C PHE A 8 6.20 -16.58 -10.24
N PRO A 9 6.89 -17.42 -9.46
CA PRO A 9 6.19 -18.12 -8.41
C PRO A 9 5.43 -17.04 -7.63
N THR A 10 4.11 -17.14 -7.56
CA THR A 10 3.31 -16.36 -6.62
C THR A 10 3.90 -16.68 -5.25
N MET A 11 4.87 -15.89 -4.79
CA MET A 11 5.48 -16.05 -3.48
C MET A 11 4.44 -15.62 -2.47
N GLY A 12 3.48 -16.51 -2.20
CA GLY A 12 2.66 -16.65 -0.99
C GLY A 12 1.86 -15.47 -0.46
N VAL A 13 2.06 -14.24 -0.93
CA VAL A 13 1.48 -13.03 -0.35
C VAL A 13 0.22 -12.67 -1.10
N SER A 14 -0.90 -12.84 -0.43
CA SER A 14 -2.21 -12.42 -0.93
C SER A 14 -2.38 -10.90 -0.81
N GLU A 15 -3.28 -10.31 -1.61
CA GLU A 15 -3.63 -8.88 -1.50
C GLU A 15 -4.05 -8.52 -0.07
N LYS A 16 -4.74 -9.44 0.59
CA LYS A 16 -5.13 -9.33 1.98
C LYS A 16 -3.92 -9.16 2.91
N GLU A 17 -2.85 -9.92 2.70
CA GLU A 17 -1.64 -9.79 3.53
C GLU A 17 -0.92 -8.46 3.32
N PHE A 18 -0.94 -7.92 2.10
CA PHE A 18 -0.48 -6.55 1.86
C PHE A 18 -1.30 -5.55 2.65
N LEU A 19 -2.64 -5.64 2.58
CA LEU A 19 -3.54 -4.74 3.28
C LEU A 19 -3.41 -4.86 4.81
N ASP A 20 -3.41 -6.07 5.35
CA ASP A 20 -3.21 -6.32 6.79
C ASP A 20 -1.87 -5.71 7.26
N LYS A 21 -0.79 -5.88 6.48
CA LYS A 21 0.51 -5.30 6.80
C LYS A 21 0.51 -3.76 6.74
N MET A 22 -0.14 -3.19 5.73
CA MET A 22 -0.28 -1.75 5.60
C MET A 22 -1.12 -1.16 6.76
N ILE A 23 -2.16 -1.84 7.22
CA ILE A 23 -2.96 -1.41 8.38
C ILE A 23 -2.11 -1.45 9.66
N GLU A 24 -1.32 -2.50 9.87
CA GLU A 24 -0.41 -2.62 11.01
C GLU A 24 0.59 -1.46 11.04
N LEU A 25 1.20 -1.15 9.89
CA LEU A 25 2.14 -0.04 9.75
C LEU A 25 1.46 1.32 9.91
N ALA A 26 0.26 1.51 9.35
CA ALA A 26 -0.51 2.74 9.52
C ALA A 26 -0.89 2.97 11.00
N LYS A 27 -1.21 1.92 11.75
CA LYS A 27 -1.47 1.99 13.20
C LYS A 27 -0.22 2.28 14.02
N ALA A 28 0.95 1.82 13.57
CA ALA A 28 2.21 2.10 14.22
C ALA A 28 2.63 3.59 14.09
N GLY A 29 2.02 4.35 13.17
CA GLY A 29 2.19 5.79 13.06
C GLY A 29 3.50 6.20 12.37
N ASP A 30 4.06 7.35 12.77
CA ASP A 30 5.21 7.97 12.11
C ASP A 30 6.44 7.06 11.99
N ASP A 31 6.75 6.28 13.02
CA ASP A 31 7.91 5.35 13.01
C ASP A 31 7.84 4.28 11.92
N ALA A 32 6.63 3.97 11.45
CA ALA A 32 6.37 2.96 10.43
C ALA A 32 5.92 3.56 9.09
N MET A 33 5.83 4.89 8.99
CA MET A 33 5.33 5.59 7.80
C MET A 33 6.21 5.33 6.57
N GLU A 34 7.53 5.30 6.73
CA GLU A 34 8.46 5.04 5.62
C GLU A 34 8.32 3.60 5.11
N HIS A 35 8.13 2.64 6.02
CA HIS A 35 7.84 1.26 5.64
C HIS A 35 6.47 1.12 4.98
N LEU A 36 5.45 1.83 5.49
CA LEU A 36 4.12 1.83 4.90
C LEU A 36 4.18 2.29 3.44
N LYS A 37 4.91 3.37 3.17
CA LYS A 37 5.15 3.88 1.80
C LYS A 37 5.79 2.82 0.90
N CYS A 38 6.83 2.13 1.37
CA CYS A 38 7.46 1.07 0.58
C CYS A 38 6.49 -0.08 0.24
N VAL A 39 5.70 -0.53 1.21
CA VAL A 39 4.71 -1.60 1.01
C VAL A 39 3.59 -1.14 0.07
N PHE A 40 3.11 0.08 0.25
CA PHE A 40 2.06 0.68 -0.57
C PHE A 40 2.51 0.87 -2.03
N TYR A 41 3.74 1.36 -2.26
CA TYR A 41 4.32 1.45 -3.61
C TYR A 41 4.47 0.07 -4.25
N THR A 42 4.97 -0.91 -3.50
CA THR A 42 5.13 -2.29 -4.00
C THR A 42 3.78 -2.88 -4.40
N TRP A 43 2.75 -2.68 -3.57
CA TRP A 43 1.39 -3.10 -3.88
C TRP A 43 0.86 -2.40 -5.14
N ALA A 44 1.01 -1.09 -5.24
CA ALA A 44 0.53 -0.32 -6.40
C ALA A 44 1.20 -0.76 -7.70
N VAL A 45 2.52 -0.99 -7.70
CA VAL A 45 3.26 -1.49 -8.87
C VAL A 45 2.89 -2.94 -9.19
N PHE A 46 2.70 -3.78 -8.17
CA PHE A 46 2.37 -5.21 -8.38
C PHE A 46 0.98 -5.41 -8.98
N TYR A 47 0.02 -4.59 -8.59
CA TYR A 47 -1.37 -4.63 -9.07
C TYR A 47 -1.65 -3.63 -10.21
N GLU A 48 -0.64 -2.90 -10.68
CA GLU A 48 -0.77 -1.82 -11.68
C GLU A 48 -1.90 -0.85 -11.33
N ALA A 49 -2.01 -0.50 -10.04
CA ALA A 49 -3.08 0.30 -9.50
C ALA A 49 -2.98 1.76 -9.97
N ASP A 50 -4.09 2.29 -10.46
CA ASP A 50 -4.21 3.69 -10.89
C ASP A 50 -4.41 4.64 -9.69
N GLU A 51 -4.47 5.95 -9.97
CA GLU A 51 -4.59 7.00 -8.96
C GLU A 51 -5.90 6.89 -8.15
N GLU A 52 -7.01 6.48 -8.77
CA GLU A 52 -8.30 6.29 -8.08
C GLU A 52 -8.20 5.10 -7.12
N THR A 53 -7.66 3.98 -7.61
CA THR A 53 -7.46 2.76 -6.81
C THR A 53 -6.54 3.01 -5.62
N THR A 54 -5.39 3.66 -5.84
CA THR A 54 -4.41 3.97 -4.79
C THR A 54 -4.97 4.97 -3.78
N SER A 55 -5.72 5.98 -4.21
CA SER A 55 -6.43 6.90 -3.32
C SER A 55 -7.47 6.19 -2.45
N GLY A 56 -8.23 5.25 -3.03
CA GLY A 56 -9.20 4.44 -2.31
C GLY A 56 -8.55 3.56 -1.24
N ILE A 57 -7.41 2.93 -1.54
CA ILE A 57 -6.66 2.16 -0.55
C ILE A 57 -6.07 3.06 0.54
N ALA A 58 -5.52 4.22 0.19
CA ALA A 58 -5.00 5.16 1.18
C ALA A 58 -6.10 5.63 2.16
N GLU A 59 -7.30 5.90 1.66
CA GLU A 59 -8.46 6.24 2.50
C GLU A 59 -8.89 5.05 3.38
N PHE A 60 -8.95 3.85 2.82
CA PHE A 60 -9.23 2.63 3.57
C PHE A 60 -8.23 2.42 4.72
N LEU A 61 -6.94 2.61 4.46
CA LEU A 61 -5.89 2.49 5.47
C LEU A 61 -6.04 3.52 6.58
N ALA A 62 -6.33 4.78 6.23
CA ALA A 62 -6.56 5.84 7.21
C ALA A 62 -7.77 5.52 8.10
N ASN A 63 -8.86 4.99 7.51
CA ASN A 63 -10.04 4.56 8.24
C ASN A 63 -9.75 3.36 9.16
N ALA A 64 -9.07 2.33 8.65
CA ALA A 64 -8.77 1.11 9.39
C ALA A 64 -7.77 1.33 10.54
N ALA A 65 -6.87 2.30 10.39
CA ALA A 65 -5.92 2.72 11.42
C ALA A 65 -6.51 3.74 12.42
N GLY A 66 -7.70 4.28 12.15
CA GLY A 66 -8.32 5.29 13.02
C GLY A 66 -7.60 6.64 13.01
N ILE A 67 -6.96 6.98 11.89
CA ILE A 67 -6.23 8.25 11.73
C ILE A 67 -7.22 9.41 11.68
N GLU A 68 -7.08 10.37 12.59
CA GLU A 68 -7.93 11.56 12.62
C GLU A 68 -7.61 12.52 11.45
N ALA A 69 -6.32 12.71 11.14
CA ALA A 69 -5.84 13.57 10.05
C ALA A 69 -5.73 12.82 8.71
N LYS A 70 -6.86 12.31 8.20
CA LYS A 70 -6.90 11.46 7.00
C LYS A 70 -6.30 12.14 5.78
N ASP A 71 -6.65 13.40 5.49
CA ASP A 71 -6.12 14.13 4.34
C ASP A 71 -4.59 14.25 4.35
N THR A 72 -4.00 14.51 5.52
CA THR A 72 -2.55 14.60 5.69
C THR A 72 -1.89 13.25 5.49
N PHE A 73 -2.48 12.19 6.05
CA PHE A 73 -1.99 10.83 5.89
C PHE A 73 -2.05 10.36 4.44
N ILE A 74 -3.19 10.55 3.77
CA ILE A 74 -3.40 10.17 2.37
C ILE A 74 -2.40 10.90 1.50
N LYS A 75 -2.26 12.23 1.64
CA LYS A 75 -1.24 12.99 0.91
C LYS A 75 0.17 12.47 1.16
N ASN A 76 0.51 12.17 2.42
CA ASN A 76 1.86 11.69 2.74
C ASN A 76 2.14 10.32 2.09
N LEU A 77 1.13 9.46 2.03
CA LEU A 77 1.21 8.11 1.48
C LEU A 77 1.22 8.11 -0.05
N THR A 78 0.37 8.92 -0.70
CA THR A 78 0.25 8.97 -2.16
C THR A 78 1.33 9.80 -2.83
N CYS A 79 2.02 10.71 -2.11
CA CYS A 79 3.10 11.55 -2.66
C CYS A 79 4.34 10.76 -3.14
N ILE A 80 4.36 9.44 -2.98
CA ILE A 80 5.45 8.57 -3.46
C ILE A 80 5.20 7.99 -4.86
N LEU A 81 3.95 8.09 -5.35
CA LEU A 81 3.51 7.65 -6.67
C LEU A 81 3.50 8.82 -7.64
#